data_AF-A0A3N5PB85-F1
#
_entry.id   AF-A0A3N5PB85-F1
#
_cell.length_a   1.000
_cell.length_b   1.000
_cell.length_c   1.000
_cell.angle_alpha   90.00
_cell.angle_beta   90.00
_cell.angle_gamma   90.00
#
_symmetry.space_group_name_H-M   'P 1'
#
loop_
_entity.id
_entity.type
_entity.pdbx_description
1 polymer ?
#
loop_
_entity_poly.entity_id
_entity_poly.type
_entity_poly.pdbx_seq_one_letter_code
_entity_poly.pdbx_strand_id
1 'polypeptide(L)'
;MASGSTHPSLLTPTIIAREALRLLKNNLVMGNLVYRAYESEFPGSPKKGGTVTIRKPVKFSVTKARTRATSYISEQSITLTVATQAHVSWSFNTVDLTLTIDEYSERYIRPASAVLANTVDADLCALYDDVWNVIWDTTGFVTPSTFMTLGRAMQRLDEEACPPEDRVVVFNPAAHWAMANALTQLYMPSPGEKALRKGYLGTIANADVYMDQNIKSHTVGNFHYGDSAWTSTILVCSSGVPTTPSTGTLPSGTCALQMYKFCITAREVLKVGDWFEIGGVYAVNPMSGESTGSRRQFVVTAGASVSG
;
A
#
# COMPACT_ATOMS: atom_id res chain seq x y z
N MET A 1 63.35 19.30 -7.51
CA MET A 1 62.12 19.20 -6.71
C MET A 1 61.02 18.71 -7.64
N ALA A 2 60.79 17.39 -7.68
CA ALA A 2 59.83 16.78 -8.58
C ALA A 2 58.43 16.91 -7.99
N SER A 3 57.55 17.50 -8.80
CA SER A 3 56.10 17.55 -8.72
C SER A 3 55.51 16.34 -7.99
N GLY A 4 54.90 16.58 -6.82
CA GLY A 4 54.04 15.61 -6.15
C GLY A 4 52.81 15.34 -7.03
N SER A 5 52.84 14.22 -7.73
CA SER A 5 51.68 13.71 -8.45
C SER A 5 50.55 13.48 -7.46
N THR A 6 49.47 14.24 -7.59
CA THR A 6 48.19 13.94 -6.94
C THR A 6 47.76 12.56 -7.41
N HIS A 7 47.89 11.56 -6.53
CA HIS A 7 47.35 10.23 -6.77
C HIS A 7 45.87 10.36 -7.17
N PRO A 8 45.41 9.67 -8.23
CA PRO A 8 43.99 9.63 -8.55
C PRO A 8 43.27 9.12 -7.30
N SER A 9 42.19 9.80 -6.91
CA SER A 9 41.42 9.46 -5.72
C SER A 9 41.06 7.98 -5.77
N LEU A 10 41.75 7.17 -4.95
CA LEU A 10 41.46 5.75 -4.82
C LEU A 10 39.96 5.62 -4.52
N LEU A 11 39.27 4.75 -5.26
CA LEU A 11 37.89 4.36 -4.98
C LEU A 11 37.81 3.86 -3.53
N THR A 12 37.41 4.73 -2.61
CA THR A 12 37.16 4.33 -1.23
C THR A 12 35.75 3.78 -1.11
N PRO A 13 35.52 2.77 -0.26
CA PRO A 13 34.19 2.21 -0.03
C PRO A 13 33.13 3.27 0.30
N THR A 14 33.53 4.36 0.96
CA THR A 14 32.65 5.47 1.32
C THR A 14 32.15 6.26 0.10
N ILE A 15 32.99 6.49 -0.91
CA ILE A 15 32.58 7.23 -2.12
C ILE A 15 31.66 6.35 -2.99
N ILE A 16 32.00 5.06 -3.12
CA ILE A 16 31.14 4.05 -3.79
C ILE A 16 29.77 3.99 -3.13
N ALA A 17 29.73 3.90 -1.80
CA ALA A 17 28.47 3.83 -1.05
C ALA A 17 27.62 5.09 -1.21
N ARG A 18 28.23 6.29 -1.24
CA ARG A 18 27.50 7.55 -1.46
C ARG A 18 26.90 7.64 -2.86
N GLU A 19 27.63 7.21 -3.88
CA GLU A 19 27.12 7.22 -5.26
C GLU A 19 26.04 6.16 -5.46
N ALA A 20 26.20 4.97 -4.90
CA ALA A 20 25.18 3.93 -4.89
C ALA A 20 23.89 4.42 -4.22
N LEU A 21 23.99 5.11 -3.07
CA LEU A 21 22.83 5.66 -2.37
C LEU A 21 22.11 6.73 -3.19
N ARG A 22 22.86 7.58 -3.90
CA ARG A 22 22.29 8.61 -4.78
C ARG A 22 21.49 7.99 -5.92
N LEU A 23 22.07 6.98 -6.57
CA LEU A 23 21.42 6.26 -7.67
C LEU A 23 20.19 5.47 -7.20
N LEU A 24 20.29 4.82 -6.03
CA LEU A 24 19.16 4.13 -5.41
C LEU A 24 17.99 5.09 -5.17
N LYS A 25 18.21 6.22 -4.48
CA LYS A 25 17.15 7.19 -4.17
C LYS A 25 16.48 7.76 -5.42
N ASN A 26 17.24 7.99 -6.48
CA ASN A 26 16.70 8.52 -7.74
C ASN A 26 15.84 7.51 -8.51
N ASN A 27 16.08 6.22 -8.34
CA ASN A 27 15.35 5.17 -9.05
C ASN A 27 14.09 4.69 -8.32
N LEU A 28 13.90 5.10 -7.05
CA LEU A 28 12.71 4.74 -6.27
C LEU A 28 11.51 5.59 -6.67
N VAL A 29 10.37 4.95 -6.93
CA VAL A 29 9.07 5.61 -7.13
C VAL A 29 8.29 5.59 -5.82
N MET A 30 7.78 4.42 -5.43
CA MET A 30 6.98 4.25 -4.21
C MET A 30 7.78 4.60 -2.95
N GLY A 31 9.06 4.22 -2.90
CA GLY A 31 9.94 4.54 -1.77
C GLY A 31 10.09 6.05 -1.49
N ASN A 32 9.83 6.92 -2.47
CA ASN A 32 9.87 8.37 -2.30
C ASN A 32 8.52 9.00 -1.92
N LEU A 33 7.41 8.28 -2.12
CA LEU A 33 6.05 8.75 -1.89
C LEU A 33 5.55 8.38 -0.48
N VAL A 34 6.14 7.37 0.14
CA VAL A 34 5.77 6.92 1.50
C VAL A 34 6.37 7.79 2.61
N TYR A 35 5.69 7.83 3.75
CA TYR A 35 6.13 8.56 4.93
C TYR A 35 7.34 7.88 5.61
N ARG A 36 8.48 8.59 5.70
CA ARG A 36 9.77 8.05 6.21
C ARG A 36 10.32 8.75 7.45
N ALA A 37 9.57 9.63 8.11
CA ALA A 37 10.13 10.48 9.18
C ALA A 37 10.73 9.69 10.37
N TYR A 38 10.22 8.49 10.65
CA TYR A 38 10.73 7.60 11.71
C TYR A 38 12.07 6.90 11.35
N GLU A 39 12.62 7.10 10.14
CA GLU A 39 13.93 6.55 9.73
C GLU A 39 15.05 6.98 10.70
N SER A 40 14.99 8.20 11.22
CA SER A 40 15.98 8.75 12.16
C SER A 40 16.01 8.05 13.52
N GLU A 41 14.94 7.33 13.89
CA GLU A 41 14.84 6.63 15.18
C GLU A 41 15.53 5.26 15.18
N PHE A 42 15.87 4.71 14.02
CA PHE A 42 16.56 3.43 13.88
C PHE A 42 18.07 3.48 14.20
N PRO A 43 18.84 4.46 13.68
CA PRO A 43 20.25 4.62 14.05
C PRO A 43 20.44 5.36 15.39
N GLY A 44 19.38 5.92 15.97
CA GLY A 44 19.42 6.75 17.17
C GLY A 44 19.86 6.01 18.44
N SER A 45 20.37 6.76 19.41
CA SER A 45 20.67 6.27 20.76
C SER A 45 19.46 6.48 21.67
N PRO A 46 18.98 5.47 22.42
CA PRO A 46 19.47 4.09 22.46
C PRO A 46 19.12 3.32 21.18
N LYS A 47 20.02 2.44 20.74
CA LYS A 47 19.81 1.55 19.58
C LYS A 47 18.54 0.74 19.81
N LYS A 48 17.42 1.19 19.26
CA LYS A 48 16.17 0.45 19.31
C LYS A 48 16.40 -0.77 18.41
N GLY A 49 16.39 -1.98 18.99
CA GLY A 49 16.84 -3.22 18.36
C GLY A 49 16.01 -3.66 17.16
N GLY A 50 16.06 -2.90 16.06
CA GLY A 50 15.27 -3.11 14.85
C GLY A 50 13.78 -2.80 14.99
N THR A 51 13.33 -2.25 16.12
CA THR A 51 11.89 -1.98 16.38
C THR A 51 11.65 -0.58 16.92
N VAL A 52 10.62 0.11 16.44
CA VAL A 52 10.21 1.44 16.89
C VAL A 52 8.73 1.40 17.24
N THR A 53 8.38 1.76 18.49
CA THR A 53 6.98 1.84 18.94
C THR A 53 6.46 3.27 18.76
N ILE A 54 5.38 3.41 18.00
CA ILE A 54 4.70 4.67 17.69
C ILE A 54 3.37 4.71 18.46
N ARG A 55 3.10 5.79 19.19
CA ARG A 55 1.84 5.97 19.90
C ARG A 55 0.77 6.51 18.96
N LYS A 56 -0.44 5.93 19.01
CA LYS A 56 -1.60 6.43 18.26
C LYS A 56 -2.18 7.66 18.96
N PRO A 57 -2.74 8.64 18.22
CA PRO A 57 -3.49 9.75 18.81
C PRO A 57 -4.67 9.25 19.64
N VAL A 58 -4.90 9.90 20.78
CA VAL A 58 -6.08 9.64 21.62
C VAL A 58 -7.33 10.25 20.98
N LYS A 59 -8.46 9.56 21.09
CA LYS A 59 -9.78 10.05 20.65
C LYS A 59 -10.67 10.33 21.84
N PHE A 60 -11.46 11.39 21.75
CA PHE A 60 -12.47 11.76 22.73
C PHE A 60 -13.83 11.81 22.07
N SER A 61 -14.86 11.30 22.74
CA SER A 61 -16.25 11.44 22.32
C SER A 61 -16.98 12.41 23.26
N VAL A 62 -17.89 13.19 22.69
CA VAL A 62 -18.70 14.14 23.46
C VAL A 62 -19.96 13.45 23.94
N THR A 63 -20.16 13.36 25.26
CA THR A 63 -21.42 12.90 25.85
C THR A 63 -22.33 14.10 26.12
N LYS A 64 -23.50 14.15 25.47
CA LYS A 64 -24.53 15.15 25.75
C LYS A 64 -25.46 14.61 26.84
N ALA A 65 -25.14 14.87 28.11
CA ALA A 65 -25.96 14.49 29.26
C ALA A 65 -26.01 15.60 30.32
N ARG A 66 -27.09 15.64 31.11
CA ARG A 66 -27.26 16.61 32.21
C ARG A 66 -26.27 16.37 33.35
N THR A 67 -25.89 15.12 33.58
CA THR A 67 -24.93 14.70 34.60
C THR A 67 -23.57 14.42 33.96
N ARG A 68 -22.48 14.80 34.65
CA ARG A 68 -21.12 14.59 34.17
C ARG A 68 -20.80 13.10 34.09
N ALA A 69 -20.53 12.60 32.90
CA ALA A 69 -19.89 11.31 32.68
C ALA A 69 -18.37 11.52 32.53
N THR A 70 -17.56 10.66 33.14
CA THR A 70 -16.09 10.70 33.00
C THR A 70 -15.67 9.62 32.01
N SER A 71 -14.88 9.99 31.00
CA SER A 71 -14.33 9.05 30.01
C SER A 71 -12.98 8.52 30.47
N TYR A 72 -12.71 7.24 30.19
CA TYR A 72 -11.40 6.62 30.40
C TYR A 72 -10.47 6.92 29.22
N ILE A 73 -9.21 7.22 29.52
CA ILE A 73 -8.18 7.45 28.50
C ILE A 73 -7.45 6.13 28.29
N SER A 74 -7.46 5.61 27.07
CA SER A 74 -6.64 4.47 26.66
C SER A 74 -5.70 4.88 25.55
N GLU A 75 -4.40 4.76 25.78
CA GLU A 75 -3.37 4.93 24.75
C GLU A 75 -3.08 3.59 24.07
N GLN A 76 -3.11 3.57 22.73
CA GLN A 76 -2.71 2.43 21.93
C GLN A 76 -1.41 2.73 21.19
N SER A 77 -0.61 1.70 20.90
CA SER A 77 0.64 1.82 20.15
C SER A 77 0.73 0.84 18.99
N ILE A 78 1.46 1.21 17.94
CA ILE A 78 1.87 0.34 16.83
C ILE A 78 3.37 0.10 16.95
N THR A 79 3.83 -1.09 16.62
CA THR A 79 5.27 -1.39 16.53
C THR A 79 5.67 -1.52 15.07
N LEU A 80 6.67 -0.75 14.64
CA LEU A 80 7.29 -0.83 13.33
C LEU A 80 8.60 -1.60 13.48
N THR A 81 8.81 -2.63 12.65
CA THR A 81 9.99 -3.50 12.72
C THR A 81 10.72 -3.55 11.38
N VAL A 82 12.06 -3.59 11.42
CA VAL A 82 12.88 -3.82 10.23
C VAL A 82 13.00 -5.33 10.03
N ALA A 83 12.16 -5.87 9.15
CA ALA A 83 12.03 -7.32 8.97
C ALA A 83 13.04 -7.92 7.97
N THR A 84 13.41 -7.17 6.92
CA THR A 84 14.15 -7.71 5.77
C THR A 84 15.40 -6.88 5.47
N GLN A 85 16.42 -7.55 4.89
CA GLN A 85 17.64 -6.92 4.39
C GLN A 85 17.95 -7.49 3.00
N ALA A 86 17.96 -6.65 1.99
CA ALA A 86 18.32 -7.02 0.62
C ALA A 86 19.74 -6.53 0.29
N HIS A 87 20.50 -7.31 -0.46
CA HIS A 87 21.85 -6.95 -0.88
C HIS A 87 22.14 -7.43 -2.31
N VAL A 88 23.04 -6.73 -2.99
CA VAL A 88 23.66 -7.15 -4.23
C VAL A 88 25.16 -7.19 -3.98
N SER A 89 25.77 -8.36 -4.12
CA SER A 89 27.18 -8.58 -3.78
C SER A 89 27.93 -9.16 -4.98
N TRP A 90 29.14 -8.66 -5.23
CA TRP A 90 30.07 -9.21 -6.21
C TRP A 90 31.50 -9.05 -5.73
N SER A 91 32.41 -9.88 -6.26
CA SER A 91 33.86 -9.72 -6.09
C SER A 91 34.44 -8.89 -7.24
N PHE A 92 35.52 -8.15 -6.96
CA PHE A 92 36.26 -7.39 -7.96
C PHE A 92 37.72 -7.81 -7.98
N ASN A 93 38.37 -7.69 -9.14
CA ASN A 93 39.80 -7.94 -9.29
C ASN A 93 40.60 -6.64 -9.07
N THR A 94 41.89 -6.75 -8.78
CA THR A 94 42.78 -5.59 -8.57
C THR A 94 42.84 -4.67 -9.78
N VAL A 95 42.61 -5.21 -10.99
CA VAL A 95 42.53 -4.40 -12.21
C VAL A 95 41.30 -3.48 -12.22
N ASP A 96 40.17 -3.93 -11.67
CA ASP A 96 38.95 -3.13 -11.59
C ASP A 96 39.08 -1.97 -10.59
N LEU A 97 39.97 -2.08 -9.60
CA LEU A 97 40.32 -0.99 -8.68
C LEU A 97 41.13 0.14 -9.34
N THR A 98 41.65 -0.09 -10.54
CA THR A 98 42.38 0.95 -11.30
C THR A 98 41.48 1.80 -12.18
N LEU A 99 40.22 1.40 -12.37
CA LEU A 99 39.22 2.16 -13.13
C LEU A 99 38.88 3.48 -12.42
N THR A 100 38.46 4.47 -13.20
CA THR A 100 37.91 5.69 -12.63
C THR A 100 36.54 5.40 -11.99
N ILE A 101 36.16 6.20 -10.99
CA ILE A 101 34.90 5.99 -10.28
C ILE A 101 33.67 6.11 -11.19
N ASP A 102 33.76 6.93 -12.23
CA ASP A 102 32.67 7.15 -13.18
C ASP A 102 32.42 5.91 -14.04
N GLU A 103 33.49 5.30 -14.57
CA GLU A 103 33.41 4.06 -15.35
C GLU A 103 32.94 2.88 -14.49
N TYR A 104 33.42 2.79 -13.25
CA TYR A 104 32.96 1.77 -12.30
C TYR A 104 31.49 1.97 -11.91
N SER A 105 31.08 3.23 -11.71
CA SER A 105 29.71 3.59 -11.36
C SER A 105 28.72 3.26 -12.47
N GLU A 106 29.04 3.65 -13.71
CA GLU A 106 28.19 3.36 -14.86
C GLU A 106 28.07 1.87 -15.15
N ARG A 107 29.18 1.14 -15.02
CA ARG A 107 29.22 -0.29 -15.38
C ARG A 107 28.65 -1.22 -14.32
N TYR A 108 28.84 -0.92 -13.02
CA TYR A 108 28.50 -1.84 -11.93
C TYR A 108 27.52 -1.25 -10.91
N ILE A 109 27.77 -0.03 -10.43
CA ILE A 109 26.94 0.55 -9.35
C ILE A 109 25.53 0.87 -9.84
N ARG A 110 25.41 1.48 -11.03
CA ARG A 110 24.12 1.87 -11.62
C ARG A 110 23.19 0.67 -11.84
N PRO A 111 23.60 -0.42 -12.53
CA PRO A 111 22.72 -1.59 -12.69
C PRO A 111 22.41 -2.27 -11.34
N ALA A 112 23.38 -2.38 -10.42
CA ALA A 112 23.13 -2.96 -9.11
C ALA A 112 22.13 -2.14 -8.28
N SER A 113 22.26 -0.81 -8.29
CA SER A 113 21.35 0.11 -7.58
C SER A 113 19.95 0.12 -8.18
N ALA A 114 19.83 -0.06 -9.51
CA ALA A 114 18.53 -0.15 -10.18
C ALA A 114 17.76 -1.41 -9.78
N VAL A 115 18.44 -2.58 -9.72
CA VAL A 115 17.81 -3.83 -9.26
C VAL A 115 17.38 -3.71 -7.79
N LEU A 116 18.25 -3.18 -6.93
CA LEU A 116 17.93 -2.98 -5.53
C LEU A 116 16.75 -2.01 -5.32
N ALA A 117 16.70 -0.91 -6.07
CA ALA A 117 15.56 0.02 -6.05
C ALA A 117 14.26 -0.69 -6.45
N ASN A 118 14.31 -1.46 -7.54
CA ASN A 118 13.13 -2.18 -8.03
C ASN A 118 12.62 -3.22 -7.02
N THR A 119 13.52 -3.93 -6.32
CA THR A 119 13.13 -4.85 -5.25
C THR A 119 12.45 -4.12 -4.10
N VAL A 120 12.98 -2.97 -3.67
CA VAL A 120 12.37 -2.17 -2.61
C VAL A 120 10.98 -1.67 -3.02
N ASP A 121 10.81 -1.15 -4.23
CA ASP A 121 9.50 -0.71 -4.73
C ASP A 121 8.51 -1.88 -4.88
N ALA A 122 8.99 -3.06 -5.30
CA ALA A 122 8.17 -4.27 -5.39
C ALA A 122 7.70 -4.77 -4.02
N ASP A 123 8.56 -4.72 -3.00
CA ASP A 123 8.21 -5.09 -1.63
C ASP A 123 7.20 -4.10 -1.03
N LEU A 124 7.36 -2.79 -1.30
CA LEU A 124 6.39 -1.78 -0.89
C LEU A 124 5.04 -1.96 -1.60
N CYS A 125 5.04 -2.24 -2.90
CA CYS A 125 3.82 -2.52 -3.66
C CYS A 125 3.11 -3.78 -3.14
N ALA A 126 3.86 -4.79 -2.66
CA ALA A 126 3.28 -6.03 -2.14
C ALA A 126 2.50 -5.86 -0.83
N LEU A 127 2.69 -4.74 -0.10
CA LEU A 127 1.93 -4.43 1.11
C LEU A 127 0.44 -4.13 0.86
N TYR A 128 0.01 -4.05 -0.42
CA TYR A 128 -1.39 -3.81 -0.77
C TYR A 128 -2.35 -4.89 -0.20
N ASP A 129 -1.88 -6.10 0.03
CA ASP A 129 -2.68 -7.21 0.56
C ASP A 129 -3.22 -6.95 1.99
N ASP A 130 -2.69 -5.95 2.72
CA ASP A 130 -3.18 -5.55 4.05
C ASP A 130 -4.16 -4.35 3.99
N VAL A 131 -4.46 -3.85 2.79
CA VAL A 131 -5.36 -2.70 2.59
C VAL A 131 -6.79 -3.19 2.38
N TRP A 132 -7.70 -2.78 3.27
CA TRP A 132 -9.11 -3.19 3.21
C TRP A 132 -9.99 -2.36 2.26
N ASN A 133 -9.58 -1.14 1.94
CA ASN A 133 -10.36 -0.25 1.08
C ASN A 133 -10.10 -0.59 -0.39
N VAL A 134 -11.09 -1.21 -1.05
CA VAL A 134 -11.04 -1.58 -2.46
C VAL A 134 -12.20 -0.93 -3.21
N ILE A 135 -11.90 -0.36 -4.38
CA ILE A 135 -12.88 0.23 -5.28
C ILE A 135 -12.83 -0.53 -6.60
N TRP A 136 -13.99 -0.90 -7.10
CA TRP A 136 -14.16 -1.57 -8.39
C TRP A 136 -15.26 -0.89 -9.20
N ASP A 137 -15.22 -1.13 -10.51
CA ASP A 137 -16.36 -0.84 -11.38
C ASP A 137 -17.27 -2.07 -11.47
N THR A 138 -18.54 -1.82 -11.77
CA THR A 138 -19.70 -2.70 -11.57
C THR A 138 -19.65 -3.99 -12.40
N THR A 139 -18.70 -4.14 -13.32
CA THR A 139 -18.54 -5.33 -14.16
C THR A 139 -17.08 -5.77 -14.27
N GLY A 140 -16.72 -6.82 -13.53
CA GLY A 140 -15.46 -7.55 -13.65
C GLY A 140 -14.24 -6.84 -13.03
N PHE A 141 -13.23 -7.62 -12.65
CA PHE A 141 -11.92 -7.14 -12.22
C PHE A 141 -11.15 -6.59 -13.43
N VAL A 142 -11.61 -5.47 -13.97
CA VAL A 142 -11.04 -4.82 -15.15
C VAL A 142 -10.13 -3.68 -14.72
N THR A 143 -9.03 -3.50 -15.45
CA THR A 143 -8.14 -2.35 -15.30
C THR A 143 -8.95 -1.04 -15.29
N PRO A 144 -8.76 -0.17 -14.28
CA PRO A 144 -9.48 1.11 -14.20
C PRO A 144 -9.33 1.92 -15.49
N SER A 145 -10.45 2.29 -16.10
CA SER A 145 -10.49 2.97 -17.40
C SER A 145 -11.34 4.25 -17.38
N THR A 146 -11.91 4.62 -16.24
CA THR A 146 -12.81 5.78 -16.14
C THR A 146 -12.39 6.72 -15.01
N PHE A 147 -12.64 8.02 -15.22
CA PHE A 147 -12.47 9.03 -14.17
C PHE A 147 -13.35 8.76 -12.94
N MET A 148 -14.52 8.16 -13.13
CA MET A 148 -15.45 7.83 -12.04
C MET A 148 -14.84 6.86 -11.03
N THR A 149 -14.05 5.88 -11.48
CA THR A 149 -13.36 4.95 -10.57
C THR A 149 -12.36 5.67 -9.67
N LEU A 150 -11.62 6.64 -10.22
CA LEU A 150 -10.73 7.50 -9.42
C LEU A 150 -11.52 8.39 -8.46
N GLY A 151 -12.62 8.99 -8.92
CA GLY A 151 -13.50 9.80 -8.07
C GLY A 151 -14.07 9.02 -6.88
N ARG A 152 -14.48 7.77 -7.09
CA ARG A 152 -14.94 6.87 -6.02
C ARG A 152 -13.83 6.50 -5.03
N ALA A 153 -12.59 6.37 -5.50
CA ALA A 153 -11.44 6.17 -4.61
C ALA A 153 -11.19 7.39 -3.71
N MET A 154 -11.26 8.61 -4.27
CA MET A 154 -11.15 9.84 -3.48
C MET A 154 -12.30 10.00 -2.50
N GLN A 155 -13.53 9.73 -2.93
CA GLN A 155 -14.70 9.74 -2.05
C GLN A 155 -14.52 8.78 -0.87
N ARG A 156 -13.97 7.58 -1.10
CA ARG A 156 -13.72 6.61 0.00
C ARG A 156 -12.69 7.14 1.01
N LEU A 157 -11.65 7.83 0.55
CA LEU A 157 -10.69 8.49 1.43
C LEU A 157 -11.33 9.64 2.22
N ASP A 158 -12.25 10.39 1.60
CA ASP A 158 -13.01 11.46 2.28
C ASP A 158 -13.95 10.88 3.35
N GLU A 159 -14.63 9.77 3.06
CA GLU A 159 -15.51 9.05 4.01
C GLU A 159 -14.74 8.53 5.24
N GLU A 160 -13.48 8.11 5.08
CA GLU A 160 -12.59 7.70 6.17
C GLU A 160 -11.85 8.88 6.84
N ALA A 161 -12.24 10.13 6.54
CA ALA A 161 -11.68 11.36 7.10
C ALA A 161 -10.16 11.54 6.85
N CYS A 162 -9.66 11.02 5.73
CA CYS A 162 -8.28 11.27 5.30
C CYS A 162 -8.12 12.73 4.85
N PRO A 163 -7.03 13.44 5.22
CA PRO A 163 -6.77 14.77 4.70
C PRO A 163 -6.81 14.82 3.17
N PRO A 164 -7.36 15.89 2.56
CA PRO A 164 -7.39 16.03 1.11
C PRO A 164 -6.02 16.35 0.50
N GLU A 165 -5.10 16.88 1.30
CA GLU A 165 -3.75 17.27 0.90
C GLU A 165 -2.81 16.05 0.80
N ASP A 166 -1.77 16.16 -0.04
CA ASP A 166 -0.71 15.15 -0.22
C ASP A 166 -1.19 13.75 -0.62
N ARG A 167 -2.35 13.65 -1.28
CA ARG A 167 -2.82 12.37 -1.84
C ARG A 167 -2.00 12.01 -3.06
N VAL A 168 -1.63 10.75 -3.15
CA VAL A 168 -0.84 10.21 -4.26
C VAL A 168 -1.53 8.97 -4.79
N VAL A 169 -1.56 8.85 -6.12
CA VAL A 169 -2.06 7.67 -6.82
C VAL A 169 -0.96 7.13 -7.69
N VAL A 170 -0.69 5.83 -7.59
CA VAL A 170 0.26 5.15 -8.44
C VAL A 170 -0.49 4.12 -9.26
N PHE A 171 -0.37 4.22 -10.59
CA PHE A 171 -1.01 3.30 -11.53
C PHE A 171 -0.03 2.29 -12.08
N ASN A 172 -0.53 1.10 -12.39
CA ASN A 172 0.19 0.22 -13.30
C ASN A 172 0.18 0.82 -14.73
N PRO A 173 1.10 0.43 -15.63
CA PRO A 173 1.17 1.00 -16.96
C PRO A 173 -0.15 0.89 -17.75
N ALA A 174 -0.86 -0.23 -17.61
CA ALA A 174 -2.14 -0.44 -18.28
C ALA A 174 -3.22 0.57 -17.83
N ALA A 175 -3.37 0.82 -16.52
CA ALA A 175 -4.32 1.79 -16.01
C ALA A 175 -3.90 3.24 -16.32
N HIS A 176 -2.60 3.53 -16.28
CA HIS A 176 -2.08 4.87 -16.61
C HIS A 176 -2.49 5.29 -18.03
N TRP A 177 -2.27 4.44 -19.02
CA TRP A 177 -2.62 4.73 -20.41
C TRP A 177 -4.14 4.68 -20.67
N ALA A 178 -4.87 3.79 -19.99
CA ALA A 178 -6.33 3.77 -20.06
C ALA A 178 -6.93 5.08 -19.50
N MET A 179 -6.40 5.59 -18.39
CA MET A 179 -6.83 6.85 -17.79
C MET A 179 -6.44 8.05 -18.64
N ALA A 180 -5.24 8.06 -19.22
CA ALA A 180 -4.83 9.09 -20.17
C ALA A 180 -5.79 9.18 -21.36
N ASN A 181 -6.22 8.03 -21.91
CA ASN A 181 -7.24 7.99 -22.95
C ASN A 181 -8.59 8.56 -22.48
N ALA A 182 -9.06 8.18 -21.29
CA ALA A 182 -10.32 8.68 -20.72
C ALA A 182 -10.32 10.21 -20.54
N LEU A 183 -9.17 10.80 -20.19
CA LEU A 183 -9.04 12.25 -20.03
C LEU A 183 -8.94 12.98 -21.37
N THR A 184 -8.46 12.34 -22.44
CA THR A 184 -8.44 12.96 -23.78
C THR A 184 -9.84 13.29 -24.30
N GLN A 185 -10.86 12.57 -23.84
CA GLN A 185 -12.25 12.80 -24.20
C GLN A 185 -12.87 13.98 -23.46
N LEU A 186 -12.26 14.44 -22.37
CA LEU A 186 -12.67 15.63 -21.64
C LEU A 186 -12.07 16.85 -22.33
N TYR A 187 -12.92 17.73 -22.87
CA TYR A 187 -12.48 18.92 -23.60
C TYR A 187 -11.68 19.86 -22.68
N MET A 188 -10.35 19.81 -22.74
CA MET A 188 -9.46 20.67 -21.94
C MET A 188 -8.98 21.86 -22.76
N PRO A 189 -9.16 23.12 -22.30
CA PRO A 189 -8.54 24.27 -22.96
C PRO A 189 -6.99 24.23 -22.81
N SER A 190 -6.31 24.74 -23.84
CA SER A 190 -4.88 25.09 -24.05
C SER A 190 -3.78 24.56 -23.08
N PRO A 191 -3.76 24.79 -21.74
CA PRO A 191 -2.70 24.24 -20.90
C PRO A 191 -2.73 22.70 -20.75
N GLY A 192 -3.92 22.09 -20.76
CA GLY A 192 -4.09 20.63 -20.62
C GLY A 192 -3.58 19.84 -21.82
N GLU A 193 -3.58 20.46 -23.00
CA GLU A 193 -3.17 19.83 -24.25
C GLU A 193 -1.69 19.40 -24.24
N LYS A 194 -0.81 20.19 -23.60
CA LYS A 194 0.62 19.85 -23.48
C LYS A 194 0.88 18.72 -22.50
N ALA A 195 0.11 18.62 -21.42
CA ALA A 195 0.20 17.52 -20.46
C ALA A 195 -0.29 16.21 -21.10
N LEU A 196 -1.42 16.28 -21.80
CA LEU A 196 -2.00 15.18 -22.58
C LEU A 196 -1.05 14.68 -23.68
N ARG A 197 -0.45 15.59 -24.47
CA ARG A 197 0.50 15.28 -25.55
C ARG A 197 1.81 14.65 -25.05
N LYS A 198 2.22 14.92 -23.80
CA LYS A 198 3.40 14.31 -23.19
C LYS A 198 3.09 13.04 -22.38
N GLY A 199 1.81 12.66 -22.23
CA GLY A 199 1.40 11.49 -21.46
C GLY A 199 1.57 11.62 -19.94
N TYR A 200 1.87 12.83 -19.45
CA TYR A 200 1.95 13.10 -18.02
C TYR A 200 0.56 13.42 -17.49
N LEU A 201 0.01 12.49 -16.72
CA LEU A 201 -1.12 12.74 -15.86
C LEU A 201 -0.61 13.63 -14.72
N GLY A 202 -1.02 14.90 -14.69
CA GLY A 202 -0.68 15.81 -13.59
C GLY A 202 -1.47 15.48 -12.32
N THR A 203 -1.72 16.51 -11.50
CA THR A 203 -2.64 16.42 -10.37
C THR A 203 -4.06 16.18 -10.87
N ILE A 204 -4.68 15.06 -10.52
CA ILE A 204 -6.05 14.70 -10.90
C ILE A 204 -6.83 14.38 -9.64
N ALA A 205 -8.02 14.97 -9.49
CA ALA A 205 -8.88 14.76 -8.31
C ALA A 205 -8.17 15.03 -6.97
N ASN A 206 -7.34 16.09 -6.94
CA ASN A 206 -6.52 16.48 -5.79
C ASN A 206 -5.46 15.44 -5.35
N ALA A 207 -5.05 14.56 -6.26
CA ALA A 207 -3.94 13.64 -6.04
C ALA A 207 -2.90 13.70 -7.16
N ASP A 208 -1.63 13.55 -6.78
CA ASP A 208 -0.52 13.42 -7.73
C ASP A 208 -0.48 12.02 -8.33
N VAL A 209 -0.38 11.93 -9.65
CA VAL A 209 -0.42 10.66 -10.38
C VAL A 209 0.99 10.24 -10.80
N TYR A 210 1.38 9.04 -10.39
CA TYR A 210 2.62 8.37 -10.78
C TYR A 210 2.32 7.03 -11.46
N MET A 211 3.33 6.46 -12.10
CA MET A 211 3.27 5.15 -12.73
C MET A 211 4.39 4.27 -12.21
N ASP A 212 4.06 3.03 -11.82
CA ASP A 212 5.02 2.02 -11.41
C ASP A 212 4.66 0.65 -12.03
N GLN A 213 5.67 -0.03 -12.56
CA GLN A 213 5.52 -1.36 -13.18
C GLN A 213 5.37 -2.47 -12.14
N ASN A 214 5.77 -2.22 -10.89
CA ASN A 214 5.71 -3.20 -9.80
C ASN A 214 4.30 -3.38 -9.21
N ILE A 215 3.32 -2.56 -9.64
CA ILE A 215 1.92 -2.72 -9.26
C ILE A 215 1.33 -3.95 -9.95
N LYS A 216 1.02 -4.97 -9.14
CA LYS A 216 0.51 -6.27 -9.60
C LYS A 216 -1.02 -6.33 -9.51
N SER A 217 -1.62 -7.09 -10.42
CA SER A 217 -3.03 -7.46 -10.30
C SER A 217 -3.20 -8.55 -9.25
N HIS A 218 -4.14 -8.34 -8.32
CA HIS A 218 -4.48 -9.33 -7.32
C HIS A 218 -5.09 -10.59 -7.96
N THR A 219 -4.66 -11.77 -7.50
CA THR A 219 -5.23 -13.04 -7.95
C THR A 219 -6.13 -13.60 -6.86
N VAL A 220 -7.44 -13.45 -7.04
CA VAL A 220 -8.45 -13.87 -6.06
C VAL A 220 -8.45 -15.38 -5.79
N GLY A 221 -9.01 -15.75 -4.64
CA GLY A 221 -9.39 -17.13 -4.31
C GLY A 221 -10.52 -17.69 -5.16
N ASN A 222 -11.00 -18.88 -4.80
CA ASN A 222 -12.11 -19.53 -5.51
C ASN A 222 -13.46 -18.95 -5.06
N PHE A 223 -14.29 -18.56 -6.02
CA PHE A 223 -15.63 -18.03 -5.72
C PHE A 223 -16.55 -19.12 -5.14
N HIS A 224 -17.31 -18.71 -4.13
CA HIS A 224 -18.53 -19.39 -3.74
C HIS A 224 -19.55 -19.29 -4.90
N TYR A 225 -19.99 -20.42 -5.44
CA TYR A 225 -21.08 -20.44 -6.41
C TYR A 225 -22.39 -20.70 -5.65
N GLY A 226 -23.39 -19.83 -5.87
CA GLY A 226 -24.73 -20.05 -5.34
C GLY A 226 -25.38 -21.22 -6.06
N ASP A 227 -25.56 -22.34 -5.36
CA ASP A 227 -26.47 -23.40 -5.82
C ASP A 227 -27.92 -22.96 -5.57
N SER A 228 -28.79 -23.16 -6.56
CA SER A 228 -30.24 -22.97 -6.49
C SER A 228 -30.93 -23.64 -5.28
N ALA A 229 -30.32 -24.65 -4.64
CA ALA A 229 -30.85 -25.35 -3.48
C ALA A 229 -30.49 -24.73 -2.12
N TRP A 230 -29.57 -23.76 -2.06
CA TRP A 230 -29.12 -23.12 -0.81
C TRP A 230 -29.03 -21.61 -0.98
N THR A 231 -29.71 -20.86 -0.12
CA THR A 231 -29.58 -19.40 -0.05
C THR A 231 -28.10 -19.03 0.00
N SER A 232 -27.64 -18.29 -1.00
CA SER A 232 -26.26 -17.89 -1.34
C SER A 232 -25.63 -16.91 -0.35
N THR A 233 -25.81 -17.17 0.94
CA THR A 233 -25.35 -16.32 2.05
C THR A 233 -24.36 -17.10 2.91
N ILE A 234 -23.11 -16.64 2.92
CA ILE A 234 -22.09 -17.11 3.85
C ILE A 234 -22.42 -16.57 5.25
N LEU A 235 -22.41 -17.45 6.25
CA LEU A 235 -22.62 -17.05 7.64
C LEU A 235 -21.27 -16.78 8.30
N VAL A 236 -21.17 -15.71 9.09
CA VAL A 236 -19.95 -15.29 9.77
C VAL A 236 -20.21 -15.16 11.27
N CYS A 237 -19.26 -15.60 12.09
CA CYS A 237 -19.26 -15.38 13.53
C CYS A 237 -17.83 -15.25 14.10
N SER A 238 -17.71 -14.62 15.26
CA SER A 238 -16.45 -14.47 15.98
C SER A 238 -16.09 -15.69 16.85
N SER A 239 -17.07 -16.56 17.15
CA SER A 239 -16.87 -17.81 17.92
C SER A 239 -18.08 -18.74 17.82
N GLY A 240 -17.83 -20.04 17.61
CA GLY A 240 -18.85 -21.09 17.62
C GLY A 240 -19.57 -21.27 16.27
N VAL A 241 -20.45 -22.27 16.14
CA VAL A 241 -21.21 -22.47 14.90
C VAL A 241 -22.43 -21.54 14.89
N PRO A 242 -22.58 -20.63 13.91
CA PRO A 242 -23.73 -19.75 13.82
C PRO A 242 -24.93 -20.58 13.36
N THR A 243 -25.89 -20.80 14.27
CA THR A 243 -27.13 -21.52 13.97
C THR A 243 -28.22 -20.60 13.40
N THR A 244 -28.10 -19.28 13.60
CA THR A 244 -28.96 -18.23 13.04
C THR A 244 -28.18 -16.93 12.75
N PRO A 245 -28.60 -16.10 11.79
CA PRO A 245 -28.06 -14.75 11.62
C PRO A 245 -28.32 -13.95 12.91
N SER A 246 -27.26 -13.54 13.60
CA SER A 246 -27.36 -12.70 14.80
C SER A 246 -26.44 -11.50 14.66
N THR A 247 -26.91 -10.34 15.15
CA THR A 247 -26.14 -9.10 15.18
C THR A 247 -25.21 -9.12 16.38
N GLY A 248 -23.95 -9.54 16.19
CA GLY A 248 -22.90 -9.49 17.19
C GLY A 248 -21.92 -8.34 16.96
N THR A 249 -21.26 -7.87 18.02
CA THR A 249 -20.14 -6.93 17.91
C THR A 249 -18.87 -7.69 17.52
N LEU A 250 -18.27 -7.33 16.39
CA LEU A 250 -16.96 -7.85 16.00
C LEU A 250 -15.85 -7.20 16.86
N PRO A 251 -14.80 -7.95 17.23
CA PRO A 251 -13.63 -7.38 17.90
C PRO A 251 -12.98 -6.28 17.05
N SER A 252 -12.42 -5.25 17.70
CA SER A 252 -11.69 -4.20 16.99
C SER A 252 -10.31 -4.69 16.55
N GLY A 253 -9.94 -4.40 15.29
CA GLY A 253 -8.64 -4.78 14.72
C GLY A 253 -8.67 -6.13 14.01
N THR A 254 -7.49 -6.71 13.78
CA THR A 254 -7.36 -8.02 13.15
C THR A 254 -7.95 -9.10 14.06
N CYS A 255 -8.95 -9.83 13.58
CA CYS A 255 -9.59 -10.91 14.33
C CYS A 255 -9.81 -12.14 13.45
N ALA A 256 -9.83 -13.31 14.09
CA ALA A 256 -10.20 -14.55 13.41
C ALA A 256 -11.73 -14.61 13.27
N LEU A 257 -12.19 -14.93 12.05
CA LEU A 257 -13.60 -15.14 11.76
C LEU A 257 -13.83 -16.58 11.33
N GLN A 258 -14.90 -17.18 11.85
CA GLN A 258 -15.37 -18.47 11.39
C GLN A 258 -16.48 -18.22 10.37
N MET A 259 -16.32 -18.83 9.19
CA MET A 259 -17.20 -18.66 8.04
C MET A 259 -17.79 -20.01 7.64
N TYR A 260 -19.11 -20.05 7.42
CA TYR A 260 -19.87 -21.28 7.18
C TYR A 260 -20.72 -21.18 5.91
N LYS A 261 -21.14 -22.36 5.42
CA LYS A 261 -21.99 -22.55 4.23
C LYS A 261 -21.32 -22.18 2.90
N PHE A 262 -20.02 -22.39 2.77
CA PHE A 262 -19.36 -22.34 1.46
C PHE A 262 -19.82 -23.51 0.58
N CYS A 263 -20.35 -23.19 -0.59
CA CYS A 263 -20.53 -24.12 -1.71
C CYS A 263 -19.42 -23.85 -2.74
N ILE A 264 -18.47 -24.78 -2.85
CA ILE A 264 -17.26 -24.66 -3.67
C ILE A 264 -16.81 -26.03 -4.19
N THR A 265 -16.08 -26.04 -5.30
CA THR A 265 -15.48 -27.26 -5.89
C THR A 265 -14.02 -27.47 -5.44
N ALA A 266 -13.31 -26.40 -5.07
CA ALA A 266 -11.91 -26.44 -4.62
C ALA A 266 -11.80 -26.12 -3.13
N ARG A 267 -10.77 -26.63 -2.44
CA ARG A 267 -10.63 -26.52 -0.97
C ARG A 267 -10.14 -25.16 -0.46
N GLU A 268 -9.31 -24.46 -1.25
CA GLU A 268 -8.84 -23.10 -0.94
C GLU A 268 -9.89 -22.10 -1.41
N VAL A 269 -10.38 -21.25 -0.50
CA VAL A 269 -11.52 -20.37 -0.79
C VAL A 269 -11.11 -18.92 -0.84
N LEU A 270 -10.36 -18.48 0.18
CA LEU A 270 -9.94 -17.11 0.34
C LEU A 270 -8.42 -17.07 0.41
N LYS A 271 -7.82 -16.21 -0.40
CA LYS A 271 -6.38 -15.91 -0.37
C LYS A 271 -6.15 -14.65 0.44
N VAL A 272 -4.90 -14.49 0.90
CA VAL A 272 -4.47 -13.24 1.55
C VAL A 272 -4.65 -12.10 0.56
N GLY A 273 -5.24 -10.99 1.01
CA GLY A 273 -5.56 -9.82 0.17
C GLY A 273 -6.96 -9.86 -0.47
N ASP A 274 -7.68 -10.98 -0.40
CA ASP A 274 -9.09 -11.00 -0.80
C ASP A 274 -9.90 -10.08 0.13
N TRP A 275 -10.79 -9.27 -0.46
CA TRP A 275 -11.68 -8.39 0.30
C TRP A 275 -13.11 -8.94 0.32
N PHE A 276 -13.85 -8.63 1.37
CA PHE A 276 -15.27 -8.98 1.50
C PHE A 276 -16.05 -7.95 2.29
N GLU A 277 -17.37 -7.99 2.15
CA GLU A 277 -18.32 -7.16 2.90
C GLU A 277 -19.26 -8.05 3.70
N ILE A 278 -19.61 -7.61 4.91
CA ILE A 278 -20.59 -8.30 5.75
C ILE A 278 -21.92 -7.57 5.64
N GLY A 279 -22.99 -8.31 5.32
CA GLY A 279 -24.35 -7.74 5.25
C GLY A 279 -24.76 -7.07 6.56
N GLY A 280 -25.26 -5.83 6.46
CA GLY A 280 -25.68 -5.05 7.63
C GLY A 280 -24.55 -4.34 8.39
N VAL A 281 -23.29 -4.50 7.98
CA VAL A 281 -22.15 -3.79 8.58
C VAL A 281 -21.76 -2.60 7.70
N TYR A 282 -21.91 -1.39 8.24
CA TYR A 282 -21.65 -0.14 7.54
C TYR A 282 -20.38 0.53 8.03
N ALA A 283 -19.70 1.24 7.14
CA ALA A 283 -18.59 2.11 7.50
C ALA A 283 -19.11 3.31 8.29
N VAL A 284 -18.29 3.81 9.21
CA VAL A 284 -18.62 4.93 10.10
C VAL A 284 -17.58 6.01 9.94
N ASN A 285 -18.02 7.27 9.97
CA ASN A 285 -17.11 8.40 9.98
C ASN A 285 -16.26 8.34 11.27
N PRO A 286 -14.91 8.32 11.17
CA PRO A 286 -14.03 8.13 12.33
C PRO A 286 -14.09 9.25 13.39
N MET A 287 -14.71 10.39 13.08
CA MET A 287 -14.90 11.51 14.01
C MET A 287 -16.30 11.50 14.61
N SER A 288 -17.35 11.50 13.77
CA SER A 288 -18.73 11.62 14.27
C SER A 288 -19.32 10.30 14.76
N GLY A 289 -18.80 9.16 14.30
CA GLY A 289 -19.36 7.82 14.57
C GLY A 289 -20.65 7.52 13.78
N GLU A 290 -21.08 8.44 12.92
CA GLU A 290 -22.26 8.27 12.07
C GLU A 290 -21.96 7.34 10.90
N SER A 291 -22.95 6.55 10.48
CA SER A 291 -22.84 5.68 9.30
C SER A 291 -22.64 6.52 8.04
N THR A 292 -21.66 6.13 7.21
CA THR A 292 -21.47 6.74 5.89
C THR A 292 -22.47 6.21 4.85
N GLY A 293 -23.26 5.18 5.19
CA GLY A 293 -24.19 4.50 4.28
C GLY A 293 -23.51 3.47 3.36
N SER A 294 -22.18 3.52 3.23
CA SER A 294 -21.36 2.53 2.53
C SER A 294 -21.15 1.29 3.38
N ARG A 295 -21.10 0.10 2.77
CA ARG A 295 -20.72 -1.14 3.48
C ARG A 295 -19.25 -1.09 3.91
N ARG A 296 -18.96 -1.67 5.08
CA ARG A 296 -17.58 -1.80 5.57
C ARG A 296 -16.90 -2.96 4.84
N GLN A 297 -15.72 -2.68 4.30
CA GLN A 297 -14.88 -3.67 3.65
C GLN A 297 -13.86 -4.22 4.65
N PHE A 298 -13.56 -5.51 4.50
CA PHE A 298 -12.59 -6.25 5.30
C PHE A 298 -11.64 -6.97 4.35
N VAL A 299 -10.39 -7.16 4.78
CA VAL A 299 -9.37 -7.90 4.02
C VAL A 299 -8.99 -9.17 4.76
N VAL A 300 -8.72 -10.22 3.99
CA VAL A 300 -8.26 -11.51 4.49
C VAL A 300 -6.75 -11.43 4.75
N THR A 301 -6.35 -11.51 6.01
CA THR A 301 -4.93 -11.43 6.42
C THR A 301 -4.24 -12.80 6.46
N ALA A 302 -5.00 -13.89 6.40
CA ALA A 302 -4.50 -15.26 6.36
C ALA A 302 -5.44 -16.09 5.47
N GLY A 303 -4.88 -16.85 4.53
CA GLY A 303 -5.68 -17.67 3.61
C GLY A 303 -6.56 -18.67 4.35
N ALA A 304 -7.74 -18.94 3.81
CA ALA A 304 -8.72 -19.84 4.42
C ALA A 304 -9.13 -20.95 3.46
N SER A 305 -9.18 -22.17 4.00
CA SER A 305 -9.61 -23.39 3.32
C SER A 305 -10.77 -24.03 4.08
N VAL A 306 -11.68 -24.69 3.37
CA VAL A 306 -12.81 -25.39 4.01
C VAL A 306 -12.32 -26.72 4.59
N SER A 307 -12.49 -26.88 5.90
CA SER A 307 -12.47 -28.19 6.57
C SER A 307 -13.82 -28.86 6.35
N GLY A 308 -13.80 -30.12 5.89
CA GLY A 308 -15.00 -30.94 5.74
C GLY A 308 -15.59 -31.36 7.07
#